data_AF-A0A957L305-F1
#
_entry.id   AF-A0A957L305-F1
#
_cell.length_a   1.000
_cell.length_b   1.000
_cell.length_c   1.000
_cell.angle_alpha   90.00
_cell.angle_beta   90.00
_cell.angle_gamma   90.00
#
_symmetry.space_group_name_H-M   'P 1'
#
loop_
_entity.id
_entity.type
_entity.pdbx_description
1 polymer ?
#
loop_
_entity_poly.entity_id
_entity_poly.type
_entity_poly.pdbx_seq_one_letter_code
_entity_poly.pdbx_strand_id
1 'polypeptide(L)'
;VNRQVAEVTDDVSFTVLDAVALSQQAASSGDIDLFTSVLSGRDLNWSEEQKDLVRGGIWLDRPQLGLTLVAAAGSENGVPLSEADVTLQPALSSAEINLTHTYQSPIGNGLTEEVRLQQTLIYRQGESSWLLAPPEAEFWGDGQTYATPFFQVLYPTRDQALVERLVNDLTGK
;
A
#
# COMPACT_ATOMS: atom_id res chain seq x y z
N VAL A 1 27.80 -20.49 5.94
CA VAL A 1 26.37 -20.69 5.62
C VAL A 1 25.51 -19.62 6.30
N ASN A 2 25.31 -19.61 7.63
CA ASN A 2 24.42 -18.62 8.27
C ASN A 2 24.81 -17.14 8.04
N ARG A 3 26.11 -16.80 8.01
CA ARG A 3 26.55 -15.43 7.71
C ARG A 3 26.26 -15.01 6.26
N GLN A 4 26.52 -15.90 5.30
CA GLN A 4 26.27 -15.62 3.88
C GLN A 4 24.78 -15.51 3.56
N VAL A 5 23.94 -16.31 4.23
CA VAL A 5 22.48 -16.22 4.08
C VAL A 5 21.97 -14.88 4.63
N ALA A 6 22.46 -14.44 5.80
CA ALA A 6 22.13 -13.14 6.36
C ALA A 6 22.57 -11.99 5.44
N GLU A 7 23.82 -11.99 4.96
CA GLU A 7 24.34 -10.98 4.02
C GLU A 7 23.48 -10.89 2.74
N VAL A 8 23.12 -12.02 2.13
CA VAL A 8 22.24 -12.03 0.95
C VAL A 8 20.84 -11.51 1.27
N THR A 9 20.32 -11.81 2.46
CA THR A 9 18.97 -11.36 2.88
C THR A 9 18.95 -9.85 3.09
N ASP A 10 20.01 -9.30 3.69
CA ASP A 10 20.18 -7.86 3.88
C ASP A 10 20.33 -7.14 2.54
N ASP A 11 21.19 -7.65 1.64
CA ASP A 11 21.39 -7.08 0.29
C ASP A 11 20.08 -7.06 -0.53
N VAL A 12 19.30 -8.14 -0.45
CA VAL A 12 17.98 -8.20 -1.11
C VAL A 12 17.02 -7.21 -0.48
N SER A 13 17.00 -7.10 0.85
CA SER A 13 16.14 -6.13 1.55
C SER A 13 16.45 -4.69 1.13
N PHE A 14 17.73 -4.32 1.05
CA PHE A 14 18.13 -3.01 0.52
C PHE A 14 17.66 -2.79 -0.91
N THR A 15 17.83 -3.79 -1.78
CA THR A 15 17.41 -3.68 -3.19
C THR A 15 15.89 -3.50 -3.32
N VAL A 16 15.10 -4.17 -2.46
CA VAL A 16 13.64 -4.00 -2.44
C VAL A 16 13.27 -2.59 -1.95
N LEU A 17 13.94 -2.09 -0.92
CA LEU A 17 13.70 -0.73 -0.42
C LEU A 17 14.07 0.34 -1.46
N ASP A 18 15.09 0.13 -2.28
CA ASP A 18 15.39 1.02 -3.41
C ASP A 18 14.23 1.08 -4.42
N ALA A 19 13.59 -0.07 -4.70
CA ALA A 19 12.40 -0.11 -5.56
C ALA A 19 11.19 0.60 -4.92
N VAL A 20 11.05 0.51 -3.58
CA VAL A 20 10.04 1.27 -2.82
C VAL A 20 10.31 2.78 -2.91
N ALA A 21 11.57 3.20 -2.74
CA ALA A 21 11.97 4.60 -2.83
C ALA A 21 11.63 5.17 -4.21
N LEU A 22 11.95 4.42 -5.27
CA LEU A 22 11.66 4.83 -6.65
C LEU A 22 10.16 4.96 -6.90
N SER A 23 9.35 4.04 -6.36
CA SER A 23 7.89 4.10 -6.46
C SER A 23 7.31 5.33 -5.74
N GLN A 24 7.78 5.63 -4.52
CA GLN A 24 7.35 6.82 -3.77
C GLN A 24 7.78 8.12 -4.48
N GLN A 25 9.00 8.16 -5.02
CA GLN A 25 9.51 9.31 -5.79
C GLN A 25 8.67 9.54 -7.05
N ALA A 26 8.43 8.49 -7.84
CA ALA A 26 7.64 8.61 -9.06
C ALA A 26 6.21 9.04 -8.75
N ALA A 27 5.61 8.50 -7.68
CA ALA A 27 4.27 8.88 -7.25
C ALA A 27 4.15 10.33 -6.75
N SER A 28 5.10 10.78 -5.94
CA SER A 28 5.12 12.16 -5.39
C SER A 28 5.42 13.22 -6.46
N SER A 29 6.26 12.89 -7.44
CA SER A 29 6.54 13.77 -8.60
C SER A 29 5.47 13.71 -9.69
N GLY A 30 4.54 12.74 -9.62
CA GLY A 30 3.54 12.50 -10.67
C GLY A 30 4.13 11.96 -11.98
N ASP A 31 5.35 11.41 -11.95
CA ASP A 31 6.03 10.85 -13.12
C ASP A 31 5.46 9.45 -13.43
N ILE A 32 4.47 9.42 -14.32
CA ILE A 32 3.77 8.18 -14.72
C ILE A 32 4.66 7.23 -15.49
N ASP A 33 5.61 7.73 -16.28
CA ASP A 33 6.50 6.87 -17.06
C ASP A 33 7.48 6.15 -16.13
N LEU A 34 8.05 6.88 -15.17
CA LEU A 34 8.88 6.30 -14.12
C LEU A 34 8.09 5.33 -13.25
N PHE A 35 6.88 5.71 -12.82
CA PHE A 35 6.05 4.83 -12.00
C PHE A 35 5.65 3.56 -12.78
N THR A 36 5.40 3.66 -14.08
CA THR A 36 5.11 2.48 -14.91
C THR A 36 6.30 1.52 -14.97
N SER A 37 7.54 2.03 -14.94
CA SER A 37 8.74 1.19 -14.98
C SER A 37 8.93 0.31 -13.74
N VAL A 38 8.30 0.67 -12.61
CA VAL A 38 8.36 -0.09 -11.35
C VAL A 38 7.12 -0.96 -11.10
N LEU A 39 6.14 -0.96 -12.01
CA LEU A 39 4.94 -1.81 -11.90
C LEU A 39 5.16 -3.20 -12.53
N SER A 40 4.60 -4.21 -11.88
CA SER A 40 4.53 -5.56 -12.40
C SER A 40 3.49 -5.66 -13.51
N GLY A 41 3.91 -6.01 -14.73
CA GLY A 41 3.01 -6.25 -15.86
C GLY A 41 2.15 -7.52 -15.77
N ARG A 42 2.12 -8.22 -14.63
CA ARG A 42 1.39 -9.49 -14.46
C ARG A 42 -0.13 -9.31 -14.36
N ASP A 43 -0.58 -8.15 -13.88
CA ASP A 43 -1.99 -7.77 -13.83
C ASP A 43 -2.12 -6.35 -14.39
N LEU A 44 -2.64 -6.26 -15.62
CA LEU A 44 -2.76 -5.00 -16.33
C LEU A 44 -3.84 -4.10 -15.73
N ASN A 45 -4.96 -4.66 -15.25
CA ASN A 45 -6.03 -3.85 -14.66
C ASN A 45 -5.55 -3.22 -13.36
N TRP A 46 -4.97 -4.02 -12.49
CA TRP A 46 -4.40 -3.51 -11.23
C TRP A 46 -3.30 -2.46 -11.50
N SER A 47 -2.45 -2.69 -12.50
CA SER A 47 -1.40 -1.73 -12.86
C SER A 47 -1.97 -0.39 -13.34
N GLU A 48 -3.02 -0.40 -14.15
CA GLU A 48 -3.69 0.84 -14.57
C GLU A 48 -4.36 1.55 -13.40
N GLU A 49 -4.99 0.83 -12.46
CA GLU A 49 -5.53 1.43 -11.24
C GLU A 49 -4.44 2.13 -10.42
N GLN A 50 -3.25 1.54 -10.29
CA GLN A 50 -2.14 2.20 -9.59
C GLN A 50 -1.69 3.48 -10.32
N LYS A 51 -1.63 3.46 -11.66
CA LYS A 51 -1.30 4.66 -12.46
C LYS A 51 -2.36 5.74 -12.29
N ASP A 52 -3.64 5.38 -12.25
CA ASP A 52 -4.73 6.33 -12.02
C ASP A 52 -4.63 6.99 -10.65
N LEU A 53 -4.27 6.24 -9.61
CA LEU A 53 -4.00 6.80 -8.28
C LEU A 53 -2.85 7.83 -8.32
N VAL A 54 -1.76 7.55 -9.06
CA VAL A 54 -0.65 8.50 -9.23
C VAL A 54 -1.08 9.73 -10.05
N ARG A 55 -1.80 9.56 -11.17
CA ARG A 55 -2.33 10.67 -11.97
C ARG A 55 -3.24 11.58 -11.15
N GLY A 56 -4.01 10.99 -10.24
CA GLY A 56 -4.86 11.71 -9.31
C GLY A 56 -4.14 12.37 -8.14
N GLY A 57 -2.83 12.13 -7.96
CA GLY A 57 -2.07 12.60 -6.80
C GLY A 57 -2.50 11.96 -5.47
N ILE A 58 -3.20 10.83 -5.52
CA ILE A 58 -3.82 10.16 -4.36
C ILE A 58 -3.24 8.78 -4.09
N TRP A 59 -2.09 8.44 -4.67
CA TRP A 59 -1.41 7.18 -4.39
C TRP A 59 -0.94 7.10 -2.92
N LEU A 60 -0.41 8.21 -2.37
CA LEU A 60 -0.10 8.34 -0.93
C LEU A 60 -1.10 9.21 -0.18
N ASP A 61 -1.60 10.29 -0.78
CA ASP A 61 -2.54 11.16 -0.07
C ASP A 61 -3.96 10.56 -0.03
N ARG A 62 -4.78 10.98 0.93
CA ARG A 62 -6.13 10.43 1.15
C ARG A 62 -7.19 11.52 1.36
N PRO A 63 -7.28 12.53 0.48
CA PRO A 63 -8.17 13.69 0.67
C PRO A 63 -9.65 13.31 0.71
N GLN A 64 -10.03 12.22 0.05
CA GLN A 64 -11.41 11.68 0.05
C GLN A 64 -11.85 11.21 1.45
N LEU A 65 -10.89 10.87 2.31
CA LEU A 65 -11.11 10.51 3.71
C LEU A 65 -10.94 11.72 4.66
N GLY A 66 -10.73 12.92 4.12
CA GLY A 66 -10.36 14.10 4.91
C GLY A 66 -8.96 14.02 5.51
N LEU A 67 -8.12 13.12 5.03
CA LEU A 67 -6.76 12.89 5.52
C LEU A 67 -5.77 13.54 4.57
N THR A 68 -4.88 14.38 5.12
CA THR A 68 -3.77 14.97 4.38
C THR A 68 -2.46 14.37 4.85
N LEU A 69 -1.67 13.83 3.93
CA LEU A 69 -0.37 13.24 4.27
C LEU A 69 0.55 14.29 4.91
N VAL A 70 1.19 13.91 6.02
CA VAL A 70 2.24 14.70 6.66
C VAL A 70 3.58 14.25 6.09
N ALA A 71 4.30 15.17 5.42
CA ALA A 71 5.65 14.91 4.95
C ALA A 71 6.56 14.59 6.14
N ALA A 72 7.24 13.45 6.10
CA ALA A 72 8.17 13.07 7.15
C ALA A 72 9.44 13.92 7.09
N ALA A 73 10.00 14.25 8.25
CA ALA A 73 11.24 15.03 8.32
C ALA A 73 12.38 14.33 7.56
N GLY A 74 12.98 15.02 6.59
CA GLY A 74 14.06 14.47 5.76
C GLY A 74 13.60 13.62 4.57
N SER A 75 12.29 13.52 4.32
CA SER A 75 11.73 12.88 3.13
C SER A 75 10.92 13.92 2.35
N GLU A 76 11.42 14.32 1.19
CA GLU A 76 10.70 15.25 0.31
C GLU A 76 9.49 14.57 -0.36
N ASN A 77 9.43 13.23 -0.36
CA ASN A 77 8.67 12.45 -1.35
C ASN A 77 7.90 11.23 -0.79
N GLY A 78 7.83 11.04 0.54
CA GLY A 78 7.11 9.92 1.16
C GLY A 78 7.49 9.58 2.61
N VAL A 79 7.39 8.31 3.02
CA VAL A 79 7.71 7.82 4.38
C VAL A 79 9.19 7.42 4.47
N PRO A 80 9.90 7.68 5.58
CA PRO A 80 11.28 7.24 5.75
C PRO A 80 11.35 5.71 5.72
N LEU A 81 12.12 5.17 4.78
CA LEU A 81 12.26 3.71 4.61
C LEU A 81 13.01 3.02 5.74
N SER A 82 13.68 3.78 6.62
CA SER A 82 14.27 3.26 7.85
C SER A 82 13.24 2.69 8.83
N GLU A 83 11.96 3.04 8.67
CA GLU A 83 10.84 2.55 9.49
C GLU A 83 10.02 1.47 8.76
N ALA A 84 10.42 1.08 7.56
CA ALA A 84 9.74 0.02 6.81
C ALA A 84 10.00 -1.35 7.44
N ASP A 85 8.94 -2.11 7.64
CA ASP A 85 9.05 -3.53 7.98
C ASP A 85 9.05 -4.37 6.69
N VAL A 86 10.09 -5.18 6.52
CA VAL A 86 10.36 -5.93 5.28
C VAL A 86 10.31 -7.42 5.59
N THR A 87 9.35 -8.12 4.99
CA THR A 87 9.23 -9.58 5.08
C THR A 87 9.52 -10.20 3.72
N LEU A 88 10.65 -10.91 3.62
CA LEU A 88 11.03 -11.65 2.40
C LEU A 88 10.49 -13.07 2.44
N GLN A 89 9.97 -13.55 1.31
CA GLN A 89 9.67 -14.97 1.16
C GLN A 89 10.98 -15.79 1.13
N PRO A 90 10.98 -17.05 1.59
CA PRO A 90 12.21 -17.87 1.66
C PRO A 90 12.96 -18.04 0.33
N ALA A 91 12.25 -17.98 -0.79
CA ALA A 91 12.83 -18.08 -2.13
C ALA A 91 13.41 -16.74 -2.64
N LEU A 92 13.29 -15.65 -1.86
CA LEU A 92 13.75 -14.30 -2.19
C LEU A 92 13.18 -13.75 -3.51
N SER A 93 12.01 -14.23 -3.91
CA SER A 93 11.32 -13.85 -5.15
C SER A 93 10.16 -12.88 -4.92
N SER A 94 9.76 -12.68 -3.67
CA SER A 94 8.69 -11.76 -3.26
C SER A 94 9.01 -11.17 -1.90
N ALA A 95 8.54 -9.94 -1.69
CA ALA A 95 8.70 -9.17 -0.48
C ALA A 95 7.37 -8.48 -0.13
N GLU A 96 7.00 -8.52 1.14
CA GLU A 96 5.95 -7.69 1.71
C GLU A 96 6.60 -6.53 2.47
N ILE A 97 6.15 -5.31 2.17
CA ILE A 97 6.65 -4.08 2.78
C ILE A 97 5.49 -3.40 3.51
N ASN A 98 5.65 -3.20 4.81
CA ASN A 98 4.70 -2.49 5.64
C ASN A 98 5.25 -1.09 5.97
N LEU A 99 4.54 -0.06 5.53
CA LEU A 99 4.89 1.35 5.73
C LEU A 99 3.84 2.01 6.62
N THR A 100 4.28 2.78 7.61
CA THR A 100 3.38 3.61 8.43
C THR A 100 3.38 5.03 7.91
N HIS A 101 2.22 5.48 7.42
CA HIS A 101 2.01 6.85 6.96
C HIS A 101 1.32 7.66 8.04
N THR A 102 1.75 8.90 8.20
CA THR A 102 1.17 9.85 9.17
C THR A 102 0.34 10.89 8.42
N TYR A 103 -0.90 11.11 8.85
CA TYR A 103 -1.84 12.04 8.25
C TYR A 103 -2.36 13.03 9.29
N GLN A 104 -2.79 14.19 8.82
CA GLN A 104 -3.61 15.13 9.56
C GLN A 104 -5.08 14.97 9.20
N SER A 105 -5.94 14.93 10.21
CA SER A 105 -7.39 14.91 10.10
C SER A 105 -7.99 16.13 10.79
N PRO A 106 -8.89 16.91 10.15
CA PRO A 106 -9.55 18.03 10.80
C PRO A 106 -10.61 17.56 11.80
N ILE A 107 -10.50 17.99 13.05
CA ILE A 107 -11.47 17.67 14.12
C ILE A 107 -12.39 18.87 14.45
N GLY A 108 -12.33 19.94 13.66
CA GLY A 108 -13.15 21.14 13.80
C GLY A 108 -12.46 22.27 14.57
N ASN A 109 -13.04 23.47 14.52
CA ASN A 109 -12.51 24.69 15.17
C ASN A 109 -11.04 25.03 14.80
N GLY A 110 -10.62 24.66 13.59
CA GLY A 110 -9.23 24.83 13.13
C GLY A 110 -8.22 23.89 13.78
N LEU A 111 -8.67 22.88 14.54
CA LEU A 111 -7.82 21.86 15.13
C LEU A 111 -7.70 20.65 14.20
N THR A 112 -6.53 20.02 14.24
CA THR A 112 -6.22 18.76 13.55
C THR A 112 -5.72 17.73 14.54
N GLU A 113 -6.00 16.46 14.28
CA GLU A 113 -5.37 15.32 14.96
C GLU A 113 -4.46 14.53 14.02
N GLU A 114 -3.56 13.74 14.59
CA GLU A 114 -2.68 12.85 13.85
C GLU A 114 -3.33 11.47 13.72
N VAL A 115 -3.37 10.94 12.50
CA VAL A 115 -3.85 9.60 12.18
C VAL A 115 -2.72 8.82 11.52
N ARG A 116 -2.43 7.61 12.03
CA ARG A 116 -1.43 6.72 11.43
C ARG A 116 -2.11 5.57 10.72
N LEU A 117 -1.79 5.37 9.44
CA LEU A 117 -2.29 4.27 8.64
C LEU A 117 -1.13 3.41 8.15
N GLN A 118 -1.29 2.10 8.27
CA GLN A 118 -0.37 1.14 7.69
C GLN A 118 -0.75 0.85 6.24
N GLN A 119 0.23 0.91 5.34
CA GLN A 119 0.12 0.51 3.95
C GLN A 119 1.00 -0.72 3.72
N THR A 120 0.40 -1.78 3.19
CA THR A 120 1.13 -2.99 2.77
C THR A 120 1.35 -2.93 1.26
N LEU A 121 2.60 -3.09 0.82
CA LEU A 121 3.01 -3.15 -0.58
C LEU A 121 3.68 -4.50 -0.85
N ILE A 122 3.32 -5.12 -1.97
CA ILE A 122 3.96 -6.37 -2.40
C ILE A 122 4.91 -6.07 -3.55
N TYR A 123 6.15 -6.51 -3.42
CA TYR A 123 7.14 -6.46 -4.49
C TYR A 123 7.51 -7.87 -4.91
N ARG A 124 7.70 -8.08 -6.21
CA ARG A 124 8.14 -9.35 -6.78
C ARG A 124 9.37 -9.15 -7.63
N GLN A 125 10.26 -10.14 -7.60
CA GLN A 125 11.44 -10.16 -8.44
C GLN A 125 11.04 -10.40 -9.90
N GLY A 126 11.31 -9.41 -10.74
CA GLY A 126 11.30 -9.52 -12.20
C GLY A 126 12.62 -10.09 -12.73
N GLU A 127 12.89 -9.92 -14.02
CA GLU A 127 14.14 -10.42 -14.63
C GLU A 127 15.38 -9.69 -14.10
N SER A 128 15.26 -8.38 -13.81
CA SER A 128 16.39 -7.54 -13.41
C SER A 128 16.08 -6.54 -12.29
N SER A 129 14.83 -6.46 -11.83
CA SER A 129 14.39 -5.47 -10.84
C SER A 129 13.25 -6.00 -9.98
N TRP A 130 13.06 -5.38 -8.82
CA TRP A 130 11.87 -5.60 -8.00
C TRP A 130 10.75 -4.70 -8.48
N LEU A 131 9.57 -5.30 -8.69
CA LEU A 131 8.41 -4.62 -9.26
C LEU A 131 7.25 -4.67 -8.27
N LEU A 132 6.58 -3.53 -8.08
CA LEU A 132 5.36 -3.42 -7.30
C LEU A 132 4.28 -4.27 -7.96
N ALA A 133 3.72 -5.21 -7.20
CA ALA A 133 2.82 -6.24 -7.67
C ALA A 133 1.48 -6.19 -6.92
N PRO A 134 0.40 -6.70 -7.54
CA PRO A 134 -0.85 -6.89 -6.84
C PRO A 134 -0.65 -7.83 -5.64
N PRO A 135 -1.36 -7.61 -4.53
CA PRO A 135 -1.43 -8.59 -3.46
C PRO A 135 -1.98 -9.94 -3.96
N GLU A 136 -1.56 -11.02 -3.32
CA GLU A 136 -2.08 -12.36 -3.60
C GLU A 136 -3.53 -12.50 -3.11
N ALA A 137 -4.26 -13.50 -3.61
CA ALA A 137 -5.67 -13.69 -3.23
C ALA A 137 -5.80 -13.95 -1.72
N GLU A 138 -4.83 -14.65 -1.15
CA GLU A 138 -4.71 -14.98 0.27
C GLU A 138 -4.64 -13.73 1.16
N PHE A 139 -4.09 -12.63 0.65
CA PHE A 139 -4.03 -11.35 1.38
C PHE A 139 -5.43 -10.76 1.61
N TRP A 140 -6.32 -10.91 0.62
CA TRP A 140 -7.72 -10.47 0.73
C TRP A 140 -8.57 -11.47 1.52
N GLY A 141 -8.25 -12.76 1.40
CA GLY A 141 -9.05 -13.85 1.91
C GLY A 141 -10.27 -14.14 1.04
N ASP A 142 -11.09 -15.09 1.47
CA ASP A 142 -12.24 -15.55 0.68
C ASP A 142 -13.29 -14.46 0.46
N GLY A 143 -13.99 -14.53 -0.67
CA GLY A 143 -15.15 -13.67 -0.94
C GLY A 143 -16.33 -14.00 -0.03
N GLN A 144 -16.81 -12.99 0.69
CA GLN A 144 -17.97 -13.05 1.58
C GLN A 144 -19.14 -12.27 0.98
N THR A 145 -20.35 -12.71 1.28
CA THR A 145 -21.58 -12.01 0.91
C THR A 145 -22.39 -11.70 2.15
N TYR A 146 -22.73 -10.43 2.33
CA TYR A 146 -23.72 -10.00 3.31
C TYR A 146 -24.98 -9.53 2.56
N ALA A 147 -26.11 -10.16 2.85
CA ALA A 147 -27.38 -9.86 2.20
C ALA A 147 -28.39 -9.32 3.22
N THR A 148 -29.01 -8.18 2.90
CA THR A 148 -30.18 -7.64 3.59
C THR A 148 -31.39 -7.66 2.64
N PRO A 149 -32.61 -7.37 3.10
CA PRO A 149 -33.76 -7.19 2.21
C PRO A 149 -33.62 -6.03 1.21
N PHE A 150 -32.68 -5.09 1.42
CA PHE A 150 -32.57 -3.86 0.63
C PHE A 150 -31.33 -3.81 -0.26
N PHE A 151 -30.26 -4.49 0.13
CA PHE A 151 -28.99 -4.48 -0.59
C PHE A 151 -28.16 -5.73 -0.29
N GLN A 152 -27.20 -5.99 -1.18
CA GLN A 152 -26.20 -7.04 -1.07
C GLN A 152 -24.82 -6.42 -1.19
N VAL A 153 -23.89 -6.84 -0.32
CA VAL A 153 -22.48 -6.45 -0.38
C VAL A 153 -21.65 -7.71 -0.58
N LEU A 154 -20.79 -7.69 -1.61
CA LEU A 154 -19.73 -8.67 -1.83
C LEU A 154 -18.41 -8.04 -1.39
N TYR A 155 -17.65 -8.71 -0.52
CA TYR A 155 -16.42 -8.18 0.04
C TYR A 155 -15.46 -9.31 0.41
N PRO A 156 -14.14 -9.08 0.45
CA PRO A 156 -13.18 -10.06 0.91
C PRO A 156 -13.22 -10.20 2.45
N THR A 157 -12.87 -11.37 3.00
CA THR A 157 -12.84 -11.62 4.46
C THR A 157 -12.11 -10.53 5.25
N ARG A 158 -11.01 -9.99 4.71
CA ARG A 158 -10.26 -8.89 5.31
C ARG A 158 -11.12 -7.68 5.69
N ASP A 159 -12.15 -7.40 4.90
CA ASP A 159 -12.98 -6.20 5.05
C ASP A 159 -14.24 -6.44 5.89
N GLN A 160 -14.38 -7.62 6.49
CA GLN A 160 -15.60 -8.03 7.21
C GLN A 160 -16.02 -7.04 8.30
N ALA A 161 -15.09 -6.62 9.17
CA ALA A 161 -15.42 -5.70 10.25
C ALA A 161 -15.91 -4.33 9.75
N LEU A 162 -15.36 -3.87 8.62
CA LEU A 162 -15.79 -2.61 7.99
C LEU A 162 -17.20 -2.75 7.41
N VAL A 163 -17.47 -3.86 6.70
CA VAL A 163 -18.78 -4.11 6.10
C VAL A 163 -19.85 -4.32 7.16
N GLU A 164 -19.56 -5.05 8.24
CA GLU A 164 -20.48 -5.23 9.36
C GLU A 164 -20.88 -3.90 9.98
N ARG A 165 -19.90 -3.01 10.20
CA ARG A 165 -20.17 -1.65 10.67
C ARG A 165 -21.02 -0.86 9.68
N LEU A 166 -20.66 -0.86 8.40
CA LEU A 166 -21.41 -0.15 7.36
C LEU A 166 -22.87 -0.62 7.28
N VAL A 167 -23.10 -1.93 7.38
CA VAL A 167 -24.44 -2.51 7.40
C VAL A 167 -25.23 -2.02 8.62
N ASN A 168 -24.62 -2.04 9.80
CA ASN A 168 -25.24 -1.55 11.04
C ASN A 168 -25.63 -0.07 10.91
N ASP A 169 -24.72 0.76 10.39
CA ASP A 169 -24.94 2.19 10.14
C ASP A 169 -26.10 2.41 9.14
N LEU A 170 -26.19 1.61 8.07
CA LEU A 170 -27.24 1.73 7.05
C LEU A 170 -28.60 1.17 7.49
N THR A 171 -28.61 0.17 8.37
CA THR A 171 -29.84 -0.49 8.83
C THR A 171 -30.33 0.01 10.18
N GLY A 172 -29.57 0.90 10.83
CA GLY A 172 -29.88 1.47 12.13
C GLY A 172 -29.86 0.44 13.27
N LYS A 173 -28.98 -0.57 13.17
CA LYS A 173 -28.80 -1.62 14.18
C LYS A 173 -27.55 -1.43 15.02
#